data_AF-A0A1H0JEV3-F1
#
_entry.id   AF-A0A1H0JEV3-F1
#
_cell.length_a   1.000
_cell.length_b   1.000
_cell.length_c   1.000
_cell.angle_alpha   90.00
_cell.angle_beta   90.00
_cell.angle_gamma   90.00
#
_symmetry.space_group_name_H-M   'P 1'
#
loop_
_entity.id
_entity.type
_entity.pdbx_description
1 polymer ?
#
loop_
_entity_poly.entity_id
_entity_poly.type
_entity_poly.pdbx_seq_one_letter_code
_entity_poly.pdbx_strand_id
1 'polypeptide(L)'
;MATYQFIRIQGFPRGNNRSKKGSTLNSVVSEGRRVPNFSRHVERPDIRITPVDRRFSSVVEYQTWIERRMETAKIPMVVKGETHYRGLRSDAIAIGTVIVSLPSLTPPNS
;
A
#
# COMPACT_ATOMS: atom_id res chain seq x y z
N MET A 1 -1.66 -15.03 30.82
CA MET A 1 -1.74 -13.63 30.38
C MET A 1 -2.33 -13.60 28.98
N ALA A 2 -3.38 -12.81 28.74
CA ALA A 2 -3.92 -12.65 27.39
C ALA A 2 -2.94 -11.83 26.55
N THR A 3 -2.33 -12.47 25.56
CA THR A 3 -1.48 -11.82 24.56
C THR A 3 -2.35 -11.28 23.44
N TYR A 4 -2.41 -9.96 23.29
CA TYR A 4 -3.17 -9.33 22.20
C TYR A 4 -2.41 -9.45 20.88
N GLN A 5 -3.09 -9.91 19.84
CA GLN A 5 -2.60 -9.81 18.47
C GLN A 5 -2.84 -8.38 17.97
N PHE A 6 -1.80 -7.74 17.43
CA PHE A 6 -1.97 -6.42 16.83
C PHE A 6 -2.27 -6.59 15.34
N ILE A 7 -3.45 -6.13 14.92
CA ILE A 7 -3.85 -6.05 13.52
C ILE A 7 -4.20 -4.61 13.20
N ARG A 8 -3.52 -4.00 12.22
CA ARG A 8 -3.83 -2.66 11.71
C ARG A 8 -4.06 -2.71 10.20
N ILE A 9 -5.23 -2.24 9.78
CA ILE A 9 -5.55 -2.02 8.36
C ILE A 9 -5.38 -0.52 8.07
N GLN A 10 -4.58 -0.18 7.07
CA GLN A 10 -4.37 1.21 6.68
C GLN A 10 -4.51 1.39 5.16
N GLY A 11 -5.36 2.33 4.75
CA GLY A 11 -5.53 2.73 3.36
C GLY A 11 -4.65 3.91 2.99
N PHE A 12 -4.07 3.87 1.79
CA PHE A 12 -3.23 4.93 1.24
C PHE A 12 -3.78 5.39 -0.11
N PRO A 13 -4.15 6.67 -0.27
CA PRO A 13 -4.64 7.20 -1.54
C PRO A 13 -3.51 7.34 -2.56
N ARG A 14 -3.86 7.51 -3.84
CA ARG A 14 -2.87 7.57 -4.94
C ARG A 14 -1.82 8.69 -4.78
N GLY A 15 -2.19 9.78 -4.09
CA GLY A 15 -1.33 10.93 -3.82
C GLY A 15 -0.93 11.73 -5.07
N ASN A 16 -1.10 13.04 -5.06
CA ASN A 16 -0.71 13.88 -6.22
C ASN A 16 0.81 14.07 -6.40
N ASN A 17 1.64 13.60 -5.47
CA ASN A 17 3.07 13.92 -5.46
C ASN A 17 3.94 12.67 -5.62
N ARG A 18 4.15 12.26 -6.87
CA ARG A 18 5.07 11.17 -7.26
C ARG A 18 6.53 11.42 -6.85
N SER A 19 6.93 12.68 -6.67
CA SER A 19 8.34 13.11 -6.49
C SER A 19 8.77 13.41 -5.05
N LYS A 20 7.84 13.56 -4.10
CA LYS A 20 8.23 13.87 -2.71
C LYS A 20 8.67 12.59 -2.01
N LYS A 21 9.93 12.56 -1.57
CA LYS A 21 10.41 11.66 -0.50
C LYS A 21 9.40 11.78 0.66
N GLY A 22 8.59 10.75 0.90
CA GLY A 22 7.52 10.77 1.91
C GLY A 22 6.07 10.82 1.39
N SER A 23 5.82 10.74 0.07
CA SER A 23 4.45 10.47 -0.39
C SER A 23 4.01 9.08 0.07
N THR A 24 2.83 8.99 0.67
CA THR A 24 2.44 7.82 1.47
C THR A 24 2.36 6.55 0.63
N LEU A 25 1.95 6.65 -0.64
CA LEU A 25 1.95 5.53 -1.57
C LEU A 25 3.37 5.06 -1.92
N ASN A 26 4.28 5.97 -2.27
CA ASN A 26 5.67 5.62 -2.60
C ASN A 26 6.36 4.98 -1.39
N SER A 27 6.12 5.51 -0.19
CA SER A 27 6.67 4.93 1.04
C SER A 27 6.21 3.50 1.26
N VAL A 28 4.91 3.25 1.12
CA VAL A 28 4.30 1.92 1.31
C VAL A 28 4.77 0.94 0.25
N VAL A 29 4.86 1.38 -1.01
CA VAL A 29 5.36 0.54 -2.10
C VAL A 29 6.86 0.26 -1.94
N SER A 30 7.64 1.26 -1.50
CA SER A 30 9.07 1.09 -1.24
C SER A 30 9.34 0.12 -0.09
N GLU A 31 8.55 0.19 0.98
CA GLU A 31 8.58 -0.76 2.09
C GLU A 31 8.18 -2.17 1.61
N GLY A 32 7.03 -2.28 0.93
CA GLY A 32 6.54 -3.55 0.39
C GLY A 32 7.49 -4.21 -0.61
N ARG A 33 8.30 -3.42 -1.33
CA ARG A 33 9.32 -3.89 -2.27
C ARG A 33 10.74 -3.92 -1.71
N ARG A 34 10.94 -3.56 -0.44
CA ARG A 34 12.24 -3.52 0.25
C ARG A 34 13.32 -2.76 -0.50
N VAL A 35 13.02 -1.52 -0.86
CA VAL A 35 14.07 -0.64 -1.38
C VAL A 35 15.18 -0.53 -0.31
N PRO A 36 16.45 -0.87 -0.61
CA PRO A 36 17.50 -1.06 0.40
C PRO A 36 17.71 0.11 1.36
N ASN A 37 17.40 1.32 0.90
CA ASN A 37 17.59 2.56 1.67
C ASN A 37 16.35 3.01 2.45
N PHE A 38 15.28 2.22 2.47
CA PHE A 38 13.96 2.61 3.00
C PHE A 38 13.73 2.12 4.44
N SER A 39 13.99 0.83 4.74
CA SER A 39 13.79 0.23 6.08
C SER A 39 15.06 0.25 6.93
N ARG A 40 15.63 1.45 7.17
CA ARG A 40 16.95 1.63 7.82
C ARG A 40 17.03 1.19 9.29
N HIS A 41 15.90 0.87 9.90
CA HIS A 41 15.75 0.58 11.33
C HIS A 41 15.78 -0.92 11.65
N VAL A 42 15.90 -1.79 10.63
CA VAL A 42 16.04 -3.25 10.84
C VAL A 42 17.28 -3.73 10.10
N GLU A 43 18.26 -4.24 10.85
CA GLU A 43 19.58 -4.57 10.32
C GLU A 43 19.54 -5.71 9.29
N ARG A 44 18.63 -6.70 9.48
CA ARG A 44 18.45 -7.86 8.59
C ARG A 44 17.05 -8.47 8.73
N PRO A 45 16.02 -7.86 8.12
CA PRO A 45 14.67 -8.39 8.27
C PRO A 45 14.51 -9.70 7.48
N ASP A 46 14.06 -10.79 8.13
CA ASP A 46 13.56 -11.99 7.44
C ASP A 46 12.19 -11.66 6.87
N ILE A 47 12.09 -11.68 5.55
CA ILE A 47 10.88 -11.28 4.89
C ILE A 47 10.68 -12.18 3.66
N ARG A 48 9.45 -12.64 3.47
CA ARG A 48 9.01 -13.43 2.31
C ARG A 48 7.97 -12.62 1.52
N ILE A 49 8.07 -12.59 0.20
CA ILE A 49 7.10 -11.89 -0.68
C ILE A 49 6.44 -12.92 -1.58
N THR A 50 5.11 -12.91 -1.61
CA THR A 50 4.36 -13.48 -2.72
C THR A 50 4.12 -12.36 -3.72
N PRO A 51 4.79 -12.35 -4.89
CA PRO A 51 4.60 -11.29 -5.87
C PRO A 51 3.17 -11.32 -6.40
N VAL A 52 2.65 -10.15 -6.74
CA VAL A 52 1.48 -10.04 -7.62
C VAL A 52 1.82 -10.76 -8.94
N ASP A 53 0.85 -11.34 -9.64
CA ASP A 53 1.05 -12.10 -10.91
C ASP A 53 1.84 -11.35 -12.00
N ARG A 54 2.09 -10.04 -11.80
CA ARG A 54 2.88 -9.17 -12.66
C ARG A 54 4.20 -8.77 -11.99
N ARG A 55 5.31 -8.94 -12.70
CA ARG A 55 6.62 -8.39 -12.31
C ARG A 55 6.70 -6.91 -12.70
N PHE A 56 7.24 -6.09 -11.81
CA PHE A 56 7.61 -4.70 -12.09
C PHE A 56 9.11 -4.53 -11.83
N SER A 57 9.79 -3.75 -12.65
CA SER A 57 11.22 -3.44 -12.59
C SER A 57 11.57 -2.39 -11.53
N SER A 58 10.61 -1.53 -11.16
CA SER A 58 10.83 -0.44 -10.18
C SER A 58 9.57 -0.09 -9.38
N VAL A 59 9.76 0.66 -8.28
CA VAL A 59 8.66 1.25 -7.49
C VAL A 59 7.83 2.24 -8.31
N VAL A 60 8.49 3.06 -9.14
CA VAL A 60 7.82 4.04 -10.01
C VAL A 60 6.92 3.36 -11.03
N GLU A 61 7.40 2.26 -11.63
CA GLU A 61 6.59 1.47 -12.57
C GLU A 61 5.36 0.88 -11.88
N TYR A 62 5.52 0.35 -10.67
CA TYR A 62 4.41 -0.21 -9.91
C TYR A 62 3.39 0.88 -9.53
N GLN A 63 3.84 2.04 -9.05
CA GLN A 63 2.98 3.19 -8.77
C GLN A 63 2.21 3.64 -10.01
N THR A 64 2.89 3.77 -11.15
CA THR A 64 2.27 4.16 -12.42
C THR A 64 1.20 3.15 -12.85
N TRP A 65 1.45 1.86 -12.64
CA TRP A 65 0.47 0.82 -12.94
C TRP A 65 -0.79 0.94 -12.08
N ILE A 66 -0.64 1.19 -10.76
CA ILE A 66 -1.78 1.40 -9.86
C ILE A 66 -2.60 2.61 -10.30
N GLU A 67 -1.93 3.73 -10.58
CA GLU A 67 -2.60 4.97 -10.99
C GLU A 67 -3.36 4.79 -12.31
N ARG A 68 -2.77 4.14 -13.32
CA ARG A 68 -3.45 3.81 -14.59
C ARG A 68 -4.65 2.90 -14.36
N ARG A 69 -4.52 1.87 -13.50
CA ARG A 69 -5.64 0.97 -13.17
C ARG A 69 -6.79 1.75 -12.55
N MET A 70 -6.49 2.68 -11.64
CA MET A 70 -7.50 3.54 -11.02
C MET A 70 -8.13 4.54 -12.00
N GLU A 71 -7.37 5.14 -12.91
CA GLU A 71 -7.90 6.05 -13.94
C GLU A 71 -8.85 5.35 -14.92
N THR A 72 -8.52 4.12 -15.30
CA THR A 72 -9.37 3.31 -16.18
C THR A 72 -10.60 2.73 -15.47
N ALA A 73 -10.61 2.70 -14.14
CA ALA A 73 -11.73 2.19 -13.37
C ALA A 73 -12.91 3.16 -13.43
N LYS A 74 -13.94 2.75 -14.17
CA LYS A 74 -15.20 3.48 -14.30
C LYS A 74 -16.32 2.65 -13.69
N ILE A 75 -17.12 3.27 -12.85
CA ILE A 75 -18.29 2.66 -12.24
C ILE A 75 -19.51 3.10 -13.06
N PRO A 76 -20.26 2.17 -13.68
CA PRO A 76 -21.50 2.52 -14.37
C PRO A 76 -22.53 2.98 -13.35
N MET A 77 -23.28 4.02 -13.69
CA MET A 77 -24.30 4.62 -12.85
C MET A 77 -25.50 4.95 -13.73
N VAL A 78 -26.67 4.42 -13.37
CA VAL A 78 -27.90 4.70 -14.11
C VAL A 78 -28.56 5.93 -13.48
N VAL A 79 -28.69 7.01 -14.26
CA VAL A 79 -29.36 8.25 -13.85
C VAL A 79 -30.46 8.53 -14.86
N LYS A 80 -31.72 8.56 -14.40
CA LYS A 80 -32.89 8.82 -15.26
C LYS A 80 -32.99 7.91 -16.50
N GLY A 81 -32.53 6.65 -16.39
CA GLY A 81 -32.56 5.69 -17.50
C GLY A 81 -31.33 5.71 -18.42
N GLU A 82 -30.44 6.70 -18.29
CA GLU A 82 -29.17 6.76 -19.03
C GLU A 82 -28.01 6.21 -18.19
N THR A 83 -27.10 5.48 -18.84
CA THR A 83 -25.89 4.95 -18.17
C THR A 83 -24.75 5.95 -18.29
N HIS A 84 -24.36 6.55 -17.17
CA HIS A 84 -23.17 7.37 -17.05
C HIS A 84 -22.02 6.56 -16.44
N TYR A 85 -20.79 6.97 -16.71
CA TYR A 85 -19.60 6.34 -16.14
C TYR A 85 -18.89 7.31 -15.21
N ARG A 86 -18.89 7.01 -13.91
CA ARG A 86 -18.19 7.81 -12.90
C ARG A 86 -16.79 7.24 -12.68
N GLY A 87 -15.77 8.09 -12.85
CA GLY A 87 -14.40 7.74 -12.47
C GLY A 87 -14.22 7.67 -10.96
N LEU A 88 -13.15 7.02 -10.51
CA LEU A 88 -12.78 7.02 -9.09
C LEU A 88 -12.54 8.44 -8.58
N ARG A 89 -12.89 8.68 -7.31
CA ARG A 89 -12.62 9.95 -6.64
C ARG A 89 -11.12 10.18 -6.50
N SER A 90 -10.69 11.44 -6.45
CA SER A 90 -9.28 11.82 -6.31
C SER A 90 -8.64 11.30 -5.01
N ASP A 91 -9.44 11.11 -3.96
CA ASP A 91 -9.06 10.61 -2.64
C ASP A 91 -9.29 9.10 -2.46
N ALA A 92 -9.67 8.38 -3.51
CA ALA A 92 -9.87 6.94 -3.44
C ALA A 92 -8.59 6.23 -2.97
N ILE A 93 -8.77 5.24 -2.09
CA ILE A 93 -7.68 4.40 -1.57
C ILE A 93 -7.09 3.59 -2.72
N ALA A 94 -5.78 3.69 -2.91
CA ALA A 94 -5.03 3.00 -3.95
C ALA A 94 -4.46 1.67 -3.46
N ILE A 95 -3.99 1.62 -2.21
CA ILE A 95 -3.47 0.42 -1.55
C ILE A 95 -4.04 0.33 -0.13
N GLY A 96 -4.51 -0.86 0.25
CA GLY A 96 -4.71 -1.23 1.65
C GLY A 96 -3.53 -2.07 2.13
N THR A 97 -3.00 -1.77 3.31
CA THR A 97 -2.02 -2.62 4.01
C THR A 97 -2.69 -3.29 5.19
N VAL A 98 -2.26 -4.52 5.48
CA VAL A 98 -2.57 -5.24 6.70
C VAL A 98 -1.26 -5.49 7.43
N ILE A 99 -1.12 -4.89 8.59
CA ILE A 99 0.04 -5.10 9.47
C ILE A 99 -0.41 -6.05 10.56
N VAL A 100 0.22 -7.22 10.62
CA VAL A 100 -0.01 -8.23 11.65
C VAL A 100 1.29 -8.40 12.42
N SER A 101 1.23 -8.19 13.74
CA SER A 101 2.34 -8.55 14.61
C SER A 101 1.86 -9.41 15.77
N LEU A 102 2.70 -10.40 16.09
CA LEU A 102 2.58 -11.15 17.33
C LEU A 102 3.29 -10.37 18.42
N PRO A 103 2.78 -10.38 19.65
CA PRO A 103 3.48 -9.78 20.77
C PRO A 103 4.81 -10.52 20.96
N SER A 104 5.92 -9.79 20.91
CA SER A 104 7.20 -10.32 21.40
C SER A 104 7.16 -10.33 22.92
N LEU A 105 7.60 -11.42 23.54
CA LEU A 105 7.91 -11.42 24.97
C LEU A 105 9.02 -10.39 25.18
N THR A 106 8.70 -9.23 25.74
CA THR A 106 9.70 -8.29 26.22
C THR A 106 10.43 -8.98 27.37
N PRO A 107 11.72 -9.32 27.28
CA PRO A 107 12.43 -9.79 28.46
C PRO A 107 12.37 -8.67 29.51
N PRO A 108 12.05 -8.98 30.78
CA PRO A 108 12.06 -7.97 31.82
C PRO A 108 13.46 -7.35 31.84
N ASN A 109 13.52 -6.01 31.78
CA ASN A 109 14.78 -5.27 31.86
C ASN A 109 15.60 -5.80 33.05
N SER A 110 16.73 -6.44 32.74
CA SER A 110 17.76 -6.82 33.71
C SER A 110 18.58 -5.61 34.12
#